data_AF-A0A1E3VVE1-F1
#
_entry.id   AF-A0A1E3VVE1-F1
#
_cell.length_a   1.000
_cell.length_b   1.000
_cell.length_c   1.000
_cell.angle_alpha   90.00
_cell.angle_beta   90.00
_cell.angle_gamma   90.00
#
_symmetry.space_group_name_H-M   'P 1'
#
loop_
_entity.id
_entity.type
_entity.pdbx_description
1 polymer ?
#
loop_
_entity_poly.entity_id
_entity_poly.type
_entity_poly.pdbx_seq_one_letter_code
_entity_poly.pdbx_strand_id
1 'polypeptide(L)'
;MEAKRVALVDAIGKYRAAEKAQRANGASNAAPSPAVTKALVAVREAETAFQTAHQAFSEAQDMSMVVTVPTAKLRGAAAQLDKATEDRVKTHVLSPGDGWVSDVRIRPGAVMNAGMPAFPLVESGPWWVNANFKETDLQRIRKGSRRPSSWTCIPATPSRVRLRASAPAPAPFSRCCRRRTPPATG
;
A
#
# COMPACT_ATOMS: atom_id res chain seq x y z
N MET A 1 -34.41 17.06 -9.38
CA MET A 1 -33.76 17.57 -8.15
C MET A 1 -33.70 19.08 -8.11
N GLU A 2 -33.08 19.75 -9.08
CA GLU A 2 -32.87 21.20 -9.01
C GLU A 2 -34.17 22.02 -8.89
N ALA A 3 -35.21 21.67 -9.65
CA ALA A 3 -36.52 22.35 -9.54
C ALA A 3 -37.14 22.24 -8.13
N LYS A 4 -36.97 21.10 -7.43
CA LYS A 4 -37.48 20.90 -6.07
C LYS A 4 -36.61 21.62 -5.03
N ARG A 5 -35.29 21.70 -5.27
CA ARG A 5 -34.35 22.49 -4.46
C ARG A 5 -34.69 23.98 -4.53
N VAL A 6 -34.90 24.51 -5.74
CA VAL A 6 -35.30 25.91 -5.95
C VAL A 6 -36.65 26.19 -5.28
N ALA A 7 -37.64 25.31 -5.43
CA ALA A 7 -38.94 25.45 -4.77
C ALA A 7 -38.85 25.49 -3.23
N LEU A 8 -37.96 24.69 -2.62
CA LEU A 8 -37.70 24.72 -1.18
C LEU A 8 -37.06 26.05 -0.75
N VAL A 9 -36.07 26.54 -1.49
CA VAL A 9 -35.41 27.83 -1.22
C VAL A 9 -36.40 28.99 -1.35
N ASP A 10 -37.27 28.96 -2.35
CA ASP A 10 -38.33 29.96 -2.54
C ASP A 10 -39.36 29.94 -1.40
N ALA A 11 -39.76 28.75 -0.94
CA ALA A 11 -40.67 28.60 0.20
C ALA A 11 -40.06 29.15 1.50
N ILE A 12 -38.78 28.87 1.76
CA ILE A 12 -38.03 29.42 2.89
C ILE A 12 -37.92 30.95 2.78
N GLY A 13 -37.69 31.47 1.56
CA GLY A 13 -37.67 32.91 1.29
C GLY A 13 -39.00 33.60 1.64
N LYS A 14 -40.13 32.98 1.25
CA LYS A 14 -41.48 33.48 1.58
C LYS A 14 -41.77 33.41 3.07
N TYR A 15 -41.34 32.35 3.76
CA TYR A 15 -41.45 32.25 5.22
C TYR A 15 -40.69 33.37 5.94
N ARG A 16 -39.43 33.61 5.55
CA ARG A 16 -38.60 34.70 6.12
C ARG A 16 -39.19 36.08 5.87
N ALA A 17 -39.77 36.31 4.68
CA ALA A 17 -40.45 37.56 4.36
C ALA A 17 -41.70 37.77 5.22
N ALA A 18 -42.51 36.72 5.42
CA ALA A 18 -43.69 36.76 6.29
C ALA A 18 -43.31 37.02 7.76
N GLU A 19 -42.24 36.40 8.25
CA GLU A 19 -41.73 36.62 9.60
C GLU A 19 -41.23 38.07 9.79
N LYS A 20 -40.49 38.62 8.81
CA LYS A 20 -40.04 40.01 8.84
C LYS A 20 -41.22 40.99 8.83
N ALA A 21 -42.26 40.72 8.05
CA ALA A 21 -43.49 41.51 8.04
C ALA A 21 -44.23 41.45 9.39
N GLN A 22 -44.29 40.26 10.02
CA GLN A 22 -44.89 40.11 11.35
C GLN A 22 -44.12 40.90 12.43
N ARG A 23 -42.78 40.90 12.36
CA ARG A 23 -41.93 41.71 13.26
C ARG A 23 -42.10 43.21 13.01
N ALA A 24 -42.24 43.64 11.75
CA ALA A 24 -42.45 45.04 11.39
C ALA A 24 -43.79 45.60 11.93
N ASN A 25 -44.82 44.74 12.04
CA ASN A 25 -46.12 45.11 12.60
C ASN A 25 -46.15 45.14 14.15
N GLY A 26 -45.01 45.09 14.83
CA GLY A 26 -44.93 45.16 16.29
C GLY A 26 -45.42 43.91 17.04
N ALA A 27 -45.70 42.82 16.33
CA ALA A 27 -46.30 41.60 16.85
C ALA A 27 -45.25 40.54 17.28
N SER A 28 -44.09 40.98 17.78
CA SER A 28 -42.94 40.08 18.04
C SER A 28 -43.19 39.00 19.10
N ASN A 29 -44.20 39.18 19.97
CA ASN A 29 -44.60 38.23 21.02
C ASN A 29 -46.04 37.69 20.84
N ALA A 30 -46.71 37.98 19.72
CA ALA A 30 -48.08 37.55 19.47
C ALA A 30 -48.14 36.22 18.70
N ALA A 31 -49.27 35.50 18.83
CA ALA A 31 -49.51 34.25 18.13
C ALA A 31 -49.20 34.35 16.62
N PRO A 32 -48.71 33.28 15.97
CA PRO A 32 -48.33 33.31 14.55
C PRO A 32 -49.44 33.87 13.68
N SER A 33 -49.10 34.87 12.87
CA SER A 33 -50.06 35.44 11.93
C SER A 33 -50.50 34.36 10.93
N PRO A 34 -51.74 34.41 10.41
CA PRO A 34 -52.22 33.43 9.42
C PRO A 34 -51.34 33.38 8.16
N ALA A 35 -50.61 34.45 7.85
CA ALA A 35 -49.62 34.48 6.77
C ALA A 35 -48.38 33.62 7.07
N VAL A 36 -47.84 33.68 8.29
CA VAL A 36 -46.70 32.85 8.71
C VAL A 36 -47.09 31.38 8.80
N THR A 37 -48.29 31.07 9.30
CA THR A 37 -48.79 29.68 9.35
C THR A 37 -48.94 29.08 7.96
N LYS A 38 -49.47 29.83 6.99
CA LYS A 38 -49.54 29.39 5.58
C LYS A 38 -48.15 29.18 4.98
N ALA A 39 -47.21 30.09 5.25
CA ALA A 39 -45.84 29.96 4.75
C ALA A 39 -45.11 28.75 5.36
N LEU A 40 -45.35 28.44 6.63
CA LEU A 40 -44.79 27.25 7.30
C LEU A 40 -45.29 25.95 6.67
N VAL A 41 -46.60 25.85 6.38
CA VAL A 41 -47.17 24.70 5.68
C VAL A 41 -46.53 24.52 4.30
N ALA A 42 -46.36 25.62 3.55
CA ALA A 42 -45.70 25.59 2.24
C ALA A 42 -44.23 25.13 2.30
N VAL A 43 -43.48 25.52 3.35
CA VAL A 43 -42.10 25.02 3.57
C VAL A 43 -42.12 23.52 3.83
N ARG A 44 -43.04 23.03 4.67
CA ARG A 44 -43.14 21.61 5.02
C ARG A 44 -43.51 20.75 3.82
N GLU A 45 -44.40 21.22 2.96
CA GLU A 45 -44.75 20.56 1.70
C GLU A 45 -43.58 20.57 0.69
N ALA A 46 -42.82 21.66 0.62
CA ALA A 46 -41.64 21.73 -0.25
C ALA A 46 -40.52 20.79 0.25
N GLU A 47 -40.37 20.64 1.57
CA GLU A 47 -39.39 19.76 2.18
C GLU A 47 -39.73 18.29 1.94
N THR A 48 -40.99 17.87 2.13
CA THR A 48 -41.40 16.50 1.81
C THR A 48 -41.23 16.21 0.32
N ALA A 49 -41.54 17.16 -0.56
CA ALA A 49 -41.34 17.01 -2.01
C ALA A 49 -39.85 16.97 -2.41
N PHE A 50 -38.95 17.60 -1.66
CA PHE A 50 -37.51 17.49 -1.86
C PHE A 50 -37.00 16.13 -1.38
N GLN A 51 -37.45 15.67 -0.20
CA GLN A 51 -37.06 14.39 0.37
C GLN A 51 -37.49 13.21 -0.50
N THR A 52 -38.72 13.22 -1.03
CA THR A 52 -39.19 12.17 -1.94
C THR A 52 -38.39 12.13 -3.24
N ALA A 53 -38.07 13.31 -3.80
CA ALA A 53 -37.21 13.40 -4.98
C ALA A 53 -35.77 12.92 -4.69
N HIS A 54 -35.26 13.19 -3.48
CA HIS A 54 -33.94 12.74 -3.05
C HIS A 54 -33.88 11.22 -2.89
N GLN A 55 -34.89 10.62 -2.25
CA GLN A 55 -35.01 9.16 -2.10
C GLN A 55 -35.12 8.46 -3.45
N ALA A 56 -35.96 8.96 -4.36
CA ALA A 56 -36.06 8.40 -5.71
C ALA A 56 -34.73 8.50 -6.49
N PHE A 57 -33.94 9.55 -6.24
CA PHE A 57 -32.62 9.70 -6.84
C PHE A 57 -31.60 8.72 -6.25
N SER A 58 -31.56 8.53 -4.92
CA SER A 58 -30.67 7.55 -4.28
C SER A 58 -31.01 6.13 -4.72
N GLU A 59 -32.30 5.78 -4.78
CA GLU A 59 -32.75 4.47 -5.27
C GLU A 59 -32.34 4.22 -6.72
N ALA A 60 -32.45 5.24 -7.58
CA ALA A 60 -32.00 5.15 -8.97
C ALA A 60 -30.46 5.01 -9.09
N GLN A 61 -29.69 5.64 -8.21
CA GLN A 61 -28.24 5.45 -8.16
C GLN A 61 -27.87 4.04 -7.67
N ASP A 62 -28.54 3.54 -6.65
CA ASP A 62 -28.33 2.20 -6.11
C ASP A 62 -28.66 1.12 -7.16
N MET A 63 -29.73 1.31 -7.93
CA MET A 63 -30.06 0.45 -9.09
C MET A 63 -28.95 0.40 -10.14
N SER A 64 -28.20 1.49 -10.35
CA SER A 64 -27.03 1.48 -11.25
C SER A 64 -25.83 0.70 -10.68
N MET A 65 -25.76 0.57 -9.35
CA MET A 65 -24.76 -0.24 -8.66
C MET A 65 -25.18 -1.70 -8.46
N VAL A 66 -26.45 -2.06 -8.73
CA VAL A 66 -26.85 -3.46 -8.86
C VAL A 66 -26.24 -4.00 -10.14
N VAL A 67 -24.97 -4.42 -10.00
CA VAL A 67 -24.23 -5.26 -10.95
C VAL A 67 -25.15 -6.44 -11.24
N THR A 68 -25.83 -6.37 -12.39
CA THR A 68 -26.80 -7.36 -12.83
C THR A 68 -26.10 -8.70 -12.69
N VAL A 69 -26.63 -9.65 -11.91
CA VAL A 69 -26.04 -10.97 -11.61
C VAL A 69 -25.23 -11.61 -12.77
N PRO A 70 -25.62 -11.51 -14.07
CA PRO A 70 -24.76 -11.90 -15.20
C PRO A 70 -23.39 -11.19 -15.26
N THR A 71 -23.29 -9.90 -14.99
CA THR A 71 -22.03 -9.13 -14.99
C THR A 71 -21.13 -9.47 -13.80
N ALA A 72 -21.68 -9.77 -12.63
CA ALA A 72 -20.90 -10.24 -11.48
C ALA A 72 -20.30 -11.63 -11.75
N LYS A 73 -21.10 -12.55 -12.29
CA LYS A 73 -20.63 -13.88 -12.70
C LYS A 73 -19.61 -13.79 -13.84
N LEU A 74 -19.81 -12.90 -14.82
CA LEU A 74 -18.87 -12.65 -15.90
C LEU A 74 -17.54 -12.11 -15.38
N ARG A 75 -17.56 -11.14 -14.46
CA ARG A 75 -16.34 -10.64 -13.80
C ARG A 75 -15.65 -11.72 -12.98
N GLY A 76 -16.40 -12.56 -12.27
CA GLY A 76 -15.86 -13.71 -11.55
C GLY A 76 -15.19 -14.72 -12.49
N ALA A 77 -15.84 -15.04 -13.61
CA ALA A 77 -15.27 -15.94 -14.63
C ALA A 77 -14.02 -15.34 -15.30
N ALA A 78 -14.02 -14.03 -15.57
CA ALA A 78 -12.84 -13.32 -16.08
C ALA A 78 -11.67 -13.39 -15.09
N ALA A 79 -11.91 -13.10 -13.81
CA ALA A 79 -10.88 -13.19 -12.78
C ALA A 79 -10.33 -14.62 -12.61
N GLN A 80 -11.17 -15.65 -12.78
CA GLN A 80 -10.73 -17.04 -12.78
C GLN A 80 -9.86 -17.37 -14.01
N LEU A 81 -10.19 -16.83 -15.18
CA LEU A 81 -9.40 -16.98 -16.39
C LEU A 81 -8.04 -16.29 -16.27
N ASP A 82 -8.00 -15.08 -15.71
CA ASP A 82 -6.76 -14.35 -15.47
C ASP A 82 -5.85 -15.11 -14.50
N LYS A 83 -6.43 -15.61 -13.39
CA LYS A 83 -5.70 -16.44 -12.43
C LYS A 83 -5.12 -17.71 -13.08
N ALA A 84 -5.94 -18.45 -13.84
CA ALA A 84 -5.48 -19.64 -14.54
C ALA A 84 -4.37 -19.33 -15.57
N THR A 85 -4.45 -18.17 -16.21
CA THR A 85 -3.44 -17.69 -17.16
C THR A 85 -2.13 -17.36 -16.46
N GLU A 86 -2.17 -16.65 -15.33
CA GLU A 86 -0.98 -16.39 -14.52
C GLU A 86 -0.35 -17.68 -13.98
N ASP A 87 -1.17 -18.60 -13.46
CA ASP A 87 -0.69 -19.88 -12.95
C ASP A 87 0.01 -20.68 -14.05
N ARG A 88 -0.53 -20.65 -15.28
CA ARG A 88 0.11 -21.27 -16.46
C ARG A 88 1.45 -20.62 -16.83
N VAL A 89 1.58 -19.30 -16.73
CA VAL A 89 2.86 -18.62 -17.00
C VAL A 89 3.87 -18.96 -15.91
N LYS A 90 3.45 -19.02 -14.64
CA LYS A 90 4.30 -19.35 -13.50
C LYS A 90 4.82 -20.81 -13.49
N THR A 91 4.24 -21.72 -14.29
CA THR A 91 4.82 -23.06 -14.48
C THR A 91 6.13 -23.05 -15.28
N HIS A 92 6.37 -21.99 -16.05
CA HIS A 92 7.60 -21.81 -16.82
C HIS A 92 8.55 -20.92 -16.01
N VAL A 93 9.43 -21.54 -15.23
CA VAL A 93 10.44 -20.82 -14.44
C VAL A 93 11.58 -20.39 -15.35
N LEU A 94 11.69 -19.08 -15.61
CA LEU A 94 12.77 -18.47 -16.37
C LEU A 94 13.89 -17.99 -15.42
N SER A 95 15.12 -17.99 -15.93
CA SER A 95 16.26 -17.45 -15.18
C SER A 95 16.16 -15.92 -15.07
N PRO A 96 16.34 -15.33 -13.87
CA PRO A 96 16.35 -13.87 -13.70
C PRO A 96 17.58 -13.17 -14.31
N GLY A 97 18.66 -13.92 -14.59
CA GLY A 97 19.87 -13.39 -15.18
C GLY A 97 20.83 -14.48 -15.66
N ASP A 98 21.94 -14.06 -16.26
CA ASP A 98 22.96 -14.97 -16.79
C ASP A 98 23.80 -15.56 -15.65
N GLY A 99 23.94 -16.88 -15.64
CA GLY A 99 24.64 -17.57 -14.57
C GLY A 99 24.74 -19.07 -14.77
N TRP A 100 25.23 -19.73 -13.74
CA TRP A 100 25.42 -21.18 -13.68
C TRP A 100 24.49 -21.76 -12.63
N VAL A 101 23.78 -22.82 -12.99
CA VAL A 101 22.96 -23.56 -12.04
C VAL A 101 23.84 -24.55 -11.29
N SER A 102 23.78 -24.55 -9.96
CA SER A 102 24.47 -25.53 -9.11
C SER A 102 23.45 -26.42 -8.38
N ASP A 103 23.87 -27.62 -7.96
CA ASP A 103 23.09 -28.58 -7.14
C ASP A 103 21.62 -28.81 -7.61
N VAL A 104 21.43 -29.23 -8.86
CA VAL A 104 20.10 -29.59 -9.37
C VAL A 104 19.68 -30.97 -8.84
N ARG A 105 18.74 -30.99 -7.90
CA ARG A 105 18.17 -32.24 -7.32
C ARG A 105 16.82 -32.64 -7.92
N ILE A 106 16.32 -31.85 -8.86
CA ILE A 106 15.00 -32.04 -9.46
C ILE A 106 15.08 -33.14 -10.51
N ARG A 107 14.16 -34.09 -10.43
CA ARG A 107 14.00 -35.15 -11.43
C ARG A 107 12.70 -34.93 -12.19
N PRO A 108 12.62 -35.28 -13.49
CA PRO A 108 11.36 -35.29 -14.22
C PRO A 108 10.29 -36.09 -13.46
N GLY A 109 9.11 -35.50 -13.27
CA GLY A 109 8.01 -36.08 -12.48
C GLY A 109 8.05 -35.77 -10.97
N ALA A 110 9.08 -35.10 -10.46
CA ALA A 110 9.09 -34.60 -9.09
C ALA A 110 8.11 -33.41 -8.95
N VAL A 111 7.29 -33.43 -7.90
CA VAL A 111 6.35 -32.35 -7.59
C VAL A 111 7.07 -31.28 -6.78
N MET A 112 6.86 -30.01 -7.13
CA MET A 112 7.34 -28.86 -6.37
C MET A 112 6.20 -27.99 -5.88
N ASN A 113 6.28 -27.55 -4.63
CA ASN A 113 5.33 -26.63 -4.03
C ASN A 113 5.74 -25.17 -4.29
N ALA A 114 4.75 -24.30 -4.45
CA ALA A 114 4.98 -22.87 -4.61
C ALA A 114 5.76 -22.30 -3.41
N GLY A 115 6.75 -21.46 -3.69
CA GLY A 115 7.59 -20.80 -2.68
C GLY A 115 8.80 -21.59 -2.22
N MET A 116 8.97 -22.86 -2.64
CA MET A 116 10.19 -23.62 -2.37
C MET A 116 11.28 -23.29 -3.40
N PRO A 117 12.54 -23.07 -2.99
CA PRO A 117 13.63 -22.87 -3.92
C PRO A 117 13.90 -24.15 -4.71
N ALA A 118 13.87 -24.05 -6.03
CA ALA A 118 14.05 -25.19 -6.93
C ALA A 118 15.52 -25.60 -7.04
N PHE A 119 16.38 -24.64 -7.36
CA PHE A 119 17.84 -24.79 -7.44
C PHE A 119 18.51 -23.42 -7.22
N PRO A 120 19.75 -23.40 -6.68
CA PRO A 120 20.54 -22.18 -6.62
C PRO A 120 21.05 -21.80 -8.02
N LEU A 121 20.90 -20.51 -8.35
CA LEU A 121 21.53 -19.88 -9.51
C LEU A 121 22.70 -19.02 -9.04
N VAL A 122 23.88 -19.24 -9.62
CA VAL A 122 25.08 -18.44 -9.37
C VAL A 122 25.26 -17.46 -10.52
N GLU A 123 25.08 -16.16 -10.26
CA GLU A 123 25.22 -15.11 -11.27
C GLU A 123 26.65 -15.05 -11.83
N SER A 124 26.75 -14.79 -13.14
CA SER A 124 28.02 -14.62 -13.86
C SER A 124 28.65 -13.23 -13.71
N GLY A 125 28.01 -12.33 -12.96
CA GLY A 125 28.42 -10.95 -12.75
C GLY A 125 29.73 -10.79 -11.95
N PRO A 126 30.08 -9.57 -11.51
CA PRO A 126 31.30 -9.32 -10.76
C PRO A 126 31.27 -10.01 -9.38
N TRP A 127 32.28 -10.84 -9.11
CA TRP A 127 32.35 -11.58 -7.85
C TRP A 127 32.77 -10.64 -6.71
N TRP A 128 32.15 -10.86 -5.55
CA TRP A 128 32.49 -10.16 -4.33
C TRP A 128 33.05 -11.14 -3.31
N VAL A 129 33.96 -10.64 -2.48
CA VAL A 129 34.65 -11.44 -1.46
C VAL A 129 34.35 -10.79 -0.14
N ASN A 130 33.75 -11.54 0.78
CA ASN A 130 33.61 -11.08 2.15
C ASN A 130 34.90 -11.37 2.91
N ALA A 131 35.53 -10.33 3.44
CA ALA A 131 36.73 -10.43 4.27
C ALA A 131 36.44 -9.80 5.62
N ASN A 132 36.47 -10.63 6.66
CA ASN A 132 36.34 -10.17 8.03
C ASN A 132 37.66 -9.54 8.47
N PHE A 133 37.72 -8.20 8.48
CA PHE A 133 38.85 -7.45 9.04
C PHE A 133 38.61 -7.18 10.52
N LYS A 134 39.68 -7.20 11.32
CA LYS A 134 39.61 -6.76 12.71
C LYS A 134 39.39 -5.24 12.73
N GLU A 135 38.61 -4.75 13.69
CA GLU A 135 38.30 -3.32 13.84
C GLU A 135 39.57 -2.46 13.92
N THR A 136 40.60 -2.96 14.60
CA THR A 136 41.92 -2.30 14.72
C THR A 136 42.63 -2.15 13.37
N ASP A 137 42.41 -3.09 12.46
CA ASP A 137 43.02 -3.10 11.12
C ASP A 137 42.19 -2.31 10.11
N LEU A 138 40.92 -2.02 10.41
CA LEU A 138 40.01 -1.28 9.54
C LEU A 138 40.49 0.17 9.31
N GLN A 139 41.14 0.79 10.29
CA GLN A 139 41.71 2.14 10.18
C GLN A 139 42.76 2.26 9.06
N ARG A 140 43.41 1.15 8.68
CA ARG A 140 44.46 1.11 7.65
C ARG A 140 43.90 0.82 6.25
N ILE A 141 42.59 0.61 6.13
CA ILE A 141 41.91 0.27 4.88
C ILE A 141 41.15 1.48 4.34
N ARG A 142 41.58 1.98 3.16
CA ARG A 142 40.87 3.05 2.44
C ARG A 142 39.87 2.46 1.45
N LYS A 143 38.61 2.92 1.50
CA LYS A 143 37.56 2.58 0.53
C LYS A 143 38.02 2.92 -0.89
N GLY A 144 37.80 2.03 -1.85
CA GLY A 144 38.21 2.22 -3.25
C GLY A 144 39.69 1.95 -3.54
N SER A 145 40.51 1.61 -2.55
CA SER A 145 41.92 1.24 -2.80
C SER A 145 42.03 -0.07 -3.58
N ARG A 146 42.96 -0.10 -4.55
CA ARG A 146 43.24 -1.26 -5.40
C ARG A 146 44.43 -2.00 -4.80
N ARG A 147 44.18 -3.15 -4.17
CA ARG A 147 45.24 -3.96 -3.55
C ARG A 147 45.42 -5.27 -4.32
N PRO A 148 46.65 -5.77 -4.46
CA PRO A 148 46.89 -7.12 -4.98
C PRO A 148 46.31 -8.13 -3.98
N SER A 149 45.49 -9.04 -4.48
CA SER A 149 45.02 -10.20 -3.72
C SER A 149 45.65 -11.46 -4.30
N SER A 150 46.34 -12.23 -3.47
CA SER A 150 46.78 -13.58 -3.80
C SER A 150 45.76 -14.58 -3.23
N TRP A 151 45.30 -15.50 -4.08
CA TRP A 151 44.40 -16.58 -3.68
C TRP A 151 45.23 -17.83 -3.43
N THR A 152 45.23 -18.35 -2.20
CA THR A 152 46.03 -19.54 -1.85
C THR A 152 45.63 -20.78 -2.67
N CYS A 153 44.38 -20.86 -3.14
CA CYS A 153 43.87 -21.99 -3.91
C CYS A 153 44.17 -21.93 -5.43
N ILE A 154 44.69 -20.81 -5.96
CA ILE A 154 45.00 -20.66 -7.39
C ILE A 154 46.42 -20.09 -7.50
N PRO A 155 47.43 -20.93 -7.79
CA PRO A 155 48.84 -20.54 -7.63
C PRO A 155 49.38 -19.56 -8.68
N ALA A 156 48.59 -19.02 -9.62
CA ALA A 156 49.14 -18.12 -10.62
C ALA A 156 48.12 -17.15 -11.25
N THR A 157 47.72 -16.09 -10.52
CA THR A 157 47.57 -14.72 -11.08
C THR A 157 47.26 -13.71 -9.97
N PRO A 158 48.05 -12.63 -9.79
CA PRO A 158 47.64 -11.53 -8.92
C PRO A 158 46.48 -10.76 -9.57
N SER A 159 45.27 -10.94 -9.03
CA SER A 159 44.10 -10.19 -9.46
C SER A 159 43.98 -8.89 -8.66
N ARG A 160 43.50 -7.83 -9.32
CA ARG A 160 43.30 -6.52 -8.69
C ARG A 160 41.85 -6.35 -8.28
N VAL A 161 41.59 -6.30 -6.98
CA VAL A 161 40.24 -6.13 -6.41
C VAL A 161 40.00 -4.68 -6.01
N ARG A 162 38.74 -4.22 -6.14
CA ARG A 162 38.29 -2.91 -5.63
C ARG A 162 37.56 -3.13 -4.30
N LEU A 163 38.05 -2.48 -3.24
CA LEU A 163 37.40 -2.56 -1.93
C LEU A 163 36.14 -1.70 -1.89
N ARG A 164 34.99 -2.32 -1.59
CA ARG A 164 33.77 -1.66 -1.14
C ARG A 164 33.59 -1.92 0.34
N ALA A 165 33.22 -0.89 1.09
CA ALA A 165 32.83 -1.07 2.48
C ALA A 165 31.33 -1.29 2.56
N SER A 166 30.94 -2.41 3.18
CA SER A 166 29.58 -2.65 3.68
C SER A 166 29.65 -2.67 5.20
N ALA A 167 28.71 -1.99 5.86
CA ALA A 167 28.51 -2.18 7.29
C ALA A 167 27.75 -3.52 7.47
N PRO A 168 28.28 -4.52 8.20
CA PRO A 168 27.50 -5.70 8.52
C PRO A 168 26.31 -5.30 9.41
N ALA A 169 25.17 -5.97 9.26
CA ALA A 169 24.09 -5.88 10.24
C ALA A 169 24.64 -6.25 11.63
N PRO A 170 24.26 -5.54 12.71
CA PRO A 170 24.79 -5.81 14.04
C PRO A 170 24.44 -7.24 14.48
N ALA A 171 25.46 -8.07 14.69
CA ALA A 171 25.28 -9.39 15.28
C ALA A 171 24.89 -9.25 16.77
N PRO A 172 24.05 -10.13 17.34
CA PRO A 172 23.76 -10.11 18.76
C PRO A 172 25.03 -10.41 19.56
N PHE A 173 25.53 -9.41 20.29
CA PHE A 173 26.74 -9.53 21.11
C PHE A 173 26.58 -10.58 22.21
N SER A 174 27.32 -11.69 22.13
CA SER A 174 27.49 -12.62 23.26
C SER A 174 28.49 -12.02 24.26
N ARG A 175 27.99 -11.58 25.43
CA ARG A 175 28.79 -11.01 26.52
C ARG A 175 29.64 -12.11 27.18
N CYS A 176 30.88 -12.29 26.74
CA CYS A 176 31.85 -13.19 27.40
C CYS A 176 33.01 -12.50 28.15
N CYS A 177 33.13 -11.17 28.13
CA CYS A 177 34.23 -10.51 28.85
C CYS A 177 33.83 -10.16 30.30
N ARG A 178 34.03 -11.12 31.21
CA ARG A 178 34.12 -10.87 32.67
C ARG A 178 35.38 -10.05 32.92
N ARG A 179 35.26 -8.82 33.46
CA ARG A 179 36.39 -8.01 33.92
C ARG A 179 37.16 -8.78 35.00
N ARG A 180 38.43 -9.14 34.75
CA ARG A 180 39.37 -9.47 35.83
C ARG A 180 39.98 -8.17 36.33
N THR A 181 39.72 -7.79 37.57
CA THR A 181 40.47 -6.75 38.29
C THR A 181 41.84 -7.29 38.69
N PRO A 182 42.93 -6.52 38.57
CA PRO A 182 44.25 -6.94 39.04
C PRO A 182 44.38 -6.83 40.57
N PRO A 183 45.16 -7.69 41.25
CA PRO A 183 45.44 -7.57 42.68
C PRO A 183 46.48 -6.47 42.96
N ALA A 184 46.34 -5.85 44.14
CA ALA A 184 47.19 -4.76 44.64
C ALA A 184 48.59 -5.26 45.03
N THR A 185 49.57 -4.39 44.76
CA THR A 185 51.00 -4.53 45.02
C THR A 185 51.34 -4.66 46.51
N GLY A 186 52.35 -5.47 46.82
CA GLY A 186 53.16 -5.44 48.05
C GLY A 186 54.61 -5.68 47.67
#